data_AF-A0A2G9U8Z5-F1
#
_entry.id   AF-A0A2G9U8Z5-F1
#
_cell.length_a   1.000
_cell.length_b   1.000
_cell.length_c   1.000
_cell.angle_alpha   90.00
_cell.angle_beta   90.00
_cell.angle_gamma   90.00
#
_symmetry.space_group_name_H-M   'P 1'
#
loop_
_entity.id
_entity.type
_entity.pdbx_description
1 polymer ?
#
loop_
_entity_poly.entity_id
_entity_poly.type
_entity_poly.pdbx_seq_one_letter_code
_entity_poly.pdbx_strand_id
1 'polypeptide(L)' 'MSLNVEPAVGNFPATGGNATHNIISLVDSRLAFKVKSSNNDHYRVRPVYGFVDGKVRTPEFLKIFHMCSAQVRLSQLLS' A
#
# COMPACT_ATOMS: atom_id res chain seq x y z
N MET A 1 0.72 17.70 -11.49
CA MET A 1 0.59 16.47 -10.69
C MET A 1 1.95 16.22 -10.05
N SER A 2 2.08 16.35 -8.73
CA SER A 2 3.38 16.37 -8.03
C SER A 2 3.90 14.98 -7.63
N LEU A 3 2.99 14.00 -7.56
CA LEU A 3 3.26 12.59 -7.26
C LEU A 3 2.59 11.71 -8.31
N ASN A 4 3.26 10.64 -8.71
CA ASN A 4 2.74 9.60 -9.59
C ASN A 4 2.77 8.24 -8.87
N VAL A 5 1.80 7.37 -9.11
CA VAL A 5 1.74 6.04 -8.50
C VAL A 5 1.67 4.98 -9.60
N GLU A 6 2.59 4.00 -9.58
CA GLU A 6 2.67 2.95 -10.59
C GLU A 6 2.87 1.56 -9.96
N PRO A 7 2.05 0.55 -10.28
CA PRO A 7 0.84 0.63 -11.11
C PRO A 7 -0.25 1.49 -10.43
N ALA A 8 -1.06 2.21 -11.21
CA ALA A 8 -2.17 3.01 -10.67
C ALA A 8 -3.32 2.15 -10.15
N VAL A 9 -3.39 0.88 -10.59
CA VAL A 9 -4.40 -0.09 -10.21
C VAL A 9 -3.71 -1.40 -9.83
N GLY A 10 -3.96 -1.87 -8.60
CA GLY A 10 -3.60 -3.21 -8.17
C GLY A 10 -4.76 -4.17 -8.40
N ASN A 11 -4.53 -5.27 -9.11
CA ASN A 11 -5.52 -6.34 -9.25
C ASN A 11 -5.24 -7.42 -8.20
N PHE A 12 -6.25 -7.78 -7.40
CA PHE A 12 -6.10 -8.72 -6.29
C PHE A 12 -7.03 -9.92 -6.49
N PRO A 13 -6.54 -11.16 -6.34
CA PRO A 13 -7.40 -12.35 -6.34
C PRO A 13 -8.24 -12.41 -5.06
N ALA A 14 -9.48 -12.90 -5.15
CA ALA A 14 -10.40 -13.00 -4.01
C ALA A 14 -9.92 -13.93 -2.88
N THR A 15 -8.98 -14.84 -3.20
CA THR A 15 -8.32 -15.75 -2.26
C THR A 15 -7.21 -15.09 -1.42
N GLY A 16 -6.98 -13.79 -1.58
CA GLY A 16 -5.94 -13.04 -0.88
C GLY A 16 -4.68 -12.88 -1.72
N GLY A 17 -4.01 -11.73 -1.57
CA GLY A 17 -2.83 -11.38 -2.35
C GLY A 17 -2.16 -10.10 -1.88
N ASN A 18 -1.02 -9.75 -2.46
CA ASN A 18 -0.35 -8.47 -2.23
C ASN A 18 -0.14 -7.72 -3.56
N ALA A 19 -0.07 -6.40 -3.47
CA ALA A 19 0.34 -5.56 -4.59
C ALA A 19 1.23 -4.43 -4.07
N THR A 20 2.35 -4.24 -4.74
CA THR A 20 3.29 -3.17 -4.46
C THR A 20 3.05 -2.04 -5.46
N HIS A 21 2.87 -0.83 -4.94
CA HIS A 21 2.73 0.38 -5.75
C HIS A 21 3.90 1.31 -5.46
N ASN A 22 4.47 1.85 -6.53
CA ASN A 22 5.61 2.74 -6.49
C ASN A 22 5.12 4.17 -6.50
N ILE A 23 5.53 4.95 -5.49
CA ILE A 23 5.26 6.37 -5.43
C ILE A 23 6.48 7.10 -5.99
N ILE A 24 6.25 7.88 -7.04
CA ILE A 24 7.26 8.63 -7.78
C ILE A 24 7.01 10.12 -7.52
N SER A 25 7.95 10.79 -6.86
CA SER A 25 7.94 12.25 -6.77
C SER A 25 8.51 12.85 -8.05
N LEU A 26 7.77 13.78 -8.66
CA LEU A 26 8.23 14.54 -9.84
C LEU A 26 8.80 15.91 -9.44
N VAL A 27 8.81 16.23 -8.15
CA VAL A 27 9.28 17.50 -7.61
C VAL A 27 10.56 17.30 -6.80
N ASP A 28 11.38 18.34 -6.76
CA ASP A 28 12.62 18.42 -5.96
C ASP A 28 12.37 18.61 -4.46
N SER A 29 11.11 18.78 -4.05
CA SER A 29 10.74 18.99 -2.65
C SER A 29 10.31 17.68 -1.98
N ARG A 30 10.65 17.55 -0.69
CA ARG A 30 10.16 16.45 0.16
C ARG A 30 8.65 16.56 0.33
N LEU A 31 7.93 15.52 -0.05
CA LEU A 31 6.47 15.45 0.05
C LEU A 31 6.05 14.48 1.15
N ALA A 32 5.03 14.86 1.92
CA ALA A 32 4.34 13.96 2.83
C ALA A 32 3.14 13.34 2.12
N PHE A 33 2.92 12.04 2.31
CA PHE A 33 1.74 11.35 1.78
C PHE A 33 0.93 10.72 2.91
N LYS A 34 -0.39 10.67 2.69
CA LYS A 34 -1.33 9.92 3.53
C LYS A 34 -2.21 9.06 2.63
N VAL A 35 -2.13 7.76 2.83
CA VAL A 35 -2.96 6.80 2.11
C VAL A 35 -4.26 6.60 2.86
N LYS A 36 -5.38 6.74 2.14
CA LYS A 36 -6.71 6.43 2.65
C LYS A 36 -7.22 5.22 1.89
N SER A 37 -7.64 4.22 2.63
CA SER A 37 -8.23 3.00 2.08
C SER A 37 -9.74 3.06 2.26
N SER A 38 -10.48 2.76 1.21
CA SER A 38 -11.95 2.75 1.24
C SER A 38 -12.53 1.49 1.91
N ASN A 39 -11.75 0.43 1.99
CA ASN A 39 -12.12 -0.84 2.61
C ASN A 39 -10.94 -1.36 3.43
N ASN A 40 -11.00 -1.15 4.74
CA ASN A 40 -9.97 -1.60 5.69
C ASN A 40 -10.20 -3.03 6.19
N ASP A 41 -11.41 -3.56 6.02
CA ASP A 41 -11.76 -4.93 6.42
C ASP A 41 -11.07 -5.95 5.52
N HIS A 42 -11.05 -5.70 4.21
CA HIS A 42 -10.49 -6.61 3.22
C HIS A 42 -9.10 -6.19 2.73
N TYR A 43 -8.70 -4.93 2.90
CA TYR A 43 -7.39 -4.44 2.47
C TYR A 43 -6.60 -3.82 3.61
N ARG A 44 -5.37 -4.29 3.78
CA ARG A 44 -4.39 -3.69 4.68
C ARG A 44 -3.33 -2.96 3.88
N VAL A 45 -3.16 -1.68 4.18
CA VAL A 45 -2.18 -0.83 3.50
C VAL A 45 -1.07 -0.44 4.46
N ARG A 46 0.19 -0.61 4.01
CA ARG A 46 1.38 -0.24 4.78
C ARG A 46 2.42 0.40 3.84
N PRO A 47 3.00 1.56 4.22
CA PRO A 47 2.66 2.45 5.32
C PRO A 47 1.48 3.37 4.98
N VAL A 48 0.72 3.80 5.99
CA VAL A 48 -0.42 4.74 5.83
C VAL A 48 0.05 6.19 5.71
N TYR A 49 1.20 6.50 6.30
CA TYR A 49 1.82 7.82 6.29
C TYR A 49 3.31 7.68 6.04
N GLY A 50 3.90 8.64 5.34
CA GLY A 50 5.31 8.66 5.08
C GLY A 50 5.75 9.91 4.34
N PHE A 51 7.04 9.95 4.05
CA PHE A 51 7.64 11.01 3.27
C PHE A 51 8.30 10.41 2.04
N VAL A 52 8.21 11.11 0.92
CA VAL A 52 8.93 10.83 -0.32
C VAL A 52 9.90 11.97 -0.54
N ASP A 53 11.18 11.64 -0.69
CA ASP A 53 12.21 12.63 -0.97
C ASP A 53 12.13 13.13 -2.41
N GLY A 54 12.69 14.31 -2.66
CA GLY A 54 12.64 14.92 -3.98
C GLY A 54 13.48 14.14 -4.99
N LYS A 55 13.01 13.99 -6.23
CA LYS A 55 13.72 13.32 -7.34
C LYS A 55 14.09 11.83 -7.15
N VAL A 56 13.63 11.16 -6.10
CA VAL A 56 13.89 9.73 -5.89
C VAL A 56 12.66 8.90 -6.25
N ARG A 57 12.85 7.90 -7.12
CA ARG A 57 11.89 6.80 -7.27
C ARG A 57 12.08 5.88 -6.08
N THR A 58 11.13 5.87 -5.16
CA THR A 58 11.12 4.92 -4.03
C THR A 58 10.40 3.64 -4.47
N PRO A 59 11.12 2.54 -4.74
CA PRO A 59 10.59 1.37 -5.45
C PRO A 59 9.74 0.42 -4.59
N GLU A 60 9.47 0.73 -3.32
CA GLU A 60 8.92 -0.28 -2.39
C GLU A 60 7.93 0.25 -1.33
N PHE A 61 7.39 1.47 -1.48
CA PHE A 61 6.70 2.04 -0.34
C PHE A 61 5.29 1.49 -0.11
N LEU A 62 4.40 1.39 -1.10
CA LEU A 62 3.01 1.07 -0.80
C LEU A 62 2.66 -0.40 -1.03
N LYS A 63 2.64 -1.17 0.06
CA LYS A 63 2.20 -2.57 0.06
C LYS A 63 0.74 -2.65 0.47
N ILE A 64 -0.10 -3.09 -0.45
CA ILE A 64 -1.52 -3.36 -0.23
C ILE A 64 -1.68 -4.87 -0.13
N PHE A 65 -2.25 -5.34 0.97
CA PHE A 65 -2.55 -6.75 1.22
C PHE A 65 -4.06 -6.93 1.16
N HIS A 66 -4.53 -7.77 0.25
CA HIS A 66 -5.90 -8.26 0.24
C HIS A 66 -6.01 -9.49 1.15
N MET A 67 -6.83 -9.38 2.19
CA MET A 67 -7.17 -10.48 3.08
C MET A 67 -8.34 -11.24 2.44
N CYS A 68 -8.13 -12.51 2.10
CA CYS A 68 -9.25 -13.41 1.87
C CYS A 68 -10.14 -13.39 3.12
N SER A 69 -11.47 -13.34 2.98
CA SER A 69 -12.36 -13.39 4.15
C SER A 69 -12.25 -14.71 4.94
N ALA A 70 -11.44 -15.67 4.50
CA ALA A 70 -10.89 -16.73 5.34
C ALA A 70 -9.85 -16.14 6.31
N GLN A 71 -10.35 -15.52 7.37
CA GLN A 71 -9.61 -15.04 8.51
C GLN A 71 -8.65 -16.14 9.02
N VAL A 72 -7.37 -16.12 8.62
CA VAL A 72 -6.32 -16.80 9.38
C VAL A 72 -6.14 -16.00 10.66
N ARG A 73 -7.01 -16.30 11.62
CA ARG A 73 -6.95 -15.86 12.99
C ARG A 73 -5.76 -16.59 13.62
N LEU A 74 -4.56 -16.05 13.43
CA LEU A 74 -3.33 -16.56 14.07
C LEU A 74 -3.38 -16.46 15.61
N SER A 75 -4.48 -15.96 16.19
CA SER A 75 -4.73 -15.90 17.63
C SER A 75 -5.62 -17.03 18.18
N GLN A 76 -5.96 -18.06 17.40
CA GLN A 76 -6.71 -19.24 17.90
C GLN A 76 -5.96 -20.57 17.87
N LEU A 77 -4.66 -20.58 17.57
CA LEU A 77 -3.83 -21.80 17.67
C LEU A 77 -2.90 -21.77 18.90
N LEU A 78 -3.43 -21.35 20.05
CA LEU A 78 -2.83 -21.60 21.37
C LEU A 78 -3.98 -21.75 22.39
N SER A 79 -4.52 -22.97 22.48
CA SER A 79 -4.96 -23.59 23.73
C SER A 79 -4.84 -25.10 23.60
#